data_AF-A0A9P4P589-F1
#
_entry.id   AF-A0A9P4P589-F1
#
_cell.length_a   1.000
_cell.length_b   1.000
_cell.length_c   1.000
_cell.angle_alpha   90.00
_cell.angle_beta   90.00
_cell.angle_gamma   90.00
#
_symmetry.space_group_name_H-M   'P 1'
#
loop_
_entity.id
_entity.type
_entity.pdbx_description
1 polymer ?
#
loop_
_entity_poly.entity_id
_entity_poly.type
_entity_poly.pdbx_seq_one_letter_code
_entity_poly.pdbx_strand_id
1 'polypeptide(L)'
;MERQANNSMDPNLRLLMPVREDERYEKIIPLPMSEATYDDITKLFNLSDHFLSILKAKLSAHTQLPVDHGEDEWNCARFILQNCGVCKPEFSIVLTYQSKSQSTTAMIDGSGNKAKFFMQHLTRELSDWKDCIGAPMLVPMLLLAHMMQVDNDRISGREGHLDKIERLTGTRKYVSEFAEVLEKGVLKLTDLADLVGELNFMLSSLAYHERGIAALVSLHSFIIDTTKSYRARVFKEGNERQVYIQDLFLAKLEYLRPQLDDLIHSCQCITQRTQAQQNSVYSLIAQKDSAVNIEIAKASQRIAEDSRRDNIPMKAIAEDSKAVALATARDSAAMRVIAAVIILFLPATFTVKDGISKILQPDSAENELNILSGEQVGQKSKPNLMSGANPAPVVVEDGRKPSDTVGGAENNSKK
;
A
#
# COMPACT_ATOMS: atom_id res chain seq x y z
N MET A 1 25.04 -5.62 29.76
CA MET A 1 25.44 -4.22 29.53
C MET A 1 26.94 -4.18 29.27
N GLU A 2 27.37 -4.12 28.02
CA GLU A 2 28.77 -3.86 27.69
C GLU A 2 29.08 -2.39 28.03
N ARG A 3 29.86 -2.15 29.08
CA ARG A 3 30.64 -0.91 29.22
C ARG A 3 31.76 -0.98 28.19
N GLN A 4 31.49 -0.61 26.92
CA GLN A 4 32.60 -0.30 26.02
C GLN A 4 33.33 0.92 26.61
N ALA A 5 34.61 0.73 26.90
CA ALA A 5 35.46 1.68 27.60
C ALA A 5 35.68 2.95 26.77
N ASN A 6 34.90 3.99 27.10
CA ASN A 6 34.95 5.37 26.61
C ASN A 6 36.19 6.14 27.08
N ASN A 7 37.41 5.64 26.87
CA ASN A 7 38.62 6.37 27.32
C ASN A 7 38.96 7.63 26.48
N SER A 8 38.13 8.03 25.51
CA SER A 8 38.35 9.25 24.71
C SER A 8 37.12 10.14 24.54
N MET A 9 36.00 9.87 25.21
CA MET A 9 34.81 10.74 25.10
C MET A 9 34.89 11.90 26.09
N ASP A 10 34.47 13.09 25.64
CA ASP A 10 34.42 14.30 26.45
C ASP A 10 33.60 14.04 27.72
N PRO A 11 34.10 14.42 28.92
CA PRO A 11 33.41 14.18 30.19
C PRO A 11 32.01 14.82 30.26
N ASN A 12 31.73 15.78 29.37
CA ASN A 12 30.47 16.51 29.30
C ASN A 12 29.38 15.78 28.51
N LEU A 13 29.66 14.65 27.86
CA LEU A 13 28.63 13.86 27.16
C LEU A 13 28.58 12.43 27.69
N ARG A 14 27.44 12.04 28.26
CA ARG A 14 27.18 10.70 28.78
C ARG A 14 26.00 10.08 28.06
N LEU A 15 26.27 9.04 27.29
CA LEU A 15 25.25 8.32 26.54
C LEU A 15 25.07 6.92 27.10
N LEU A 16 23.81 6.54 27.34
CA LEU A 16 23.41 5.19 27.67
C LEU A 16 22.46 4.68 26.60
N MET A 17 22.83 3.57 25.94
CA MET A 17 21.97 2.96 24.93
C MET A 17 21.81 1.46 25.23
N PRO A 18 20.68 1.03 25.83
CA PRO A 18 20.37 -0.38 25.99
C PRO A 18 20.32 -1.09 24.62
N VAL A 19 21.16 -2.09 24.42
CA VAL A 19 21.15 -2.96 23.23
C VAL A 19 20.15 -4.10 23.45
N ARG A 20 19.31 -4.37 22.45
CA ARG A 20 18.39 -5.51 22.44
C ARG A 20 18.94 -6.61 21.54
N GLU A 21 18.98 -7.85 22.02
CA GLU A 21 19.51 -9.00 21.27
C GLU A 21 18.44 -9.75 20.46
N ASP A 22 17.16 -9.64 20.82
CA ASP A 22 16.06 -10.40 20.18
C ASP A 22 15.11 -9.49 19.39
N GLU A 23 14.83 -9.90 18.15
CA GLU A 23 14.11 -9.12 17.14
C GLU A 23 12.62 -9.46 17.06
N ARG A 24 12.10 -10.32 17.95
CA ARG A 24 10.72 -10.83 17.84
C ARG A 24 9.67 -9.71 17.98
N TYR A 25 9.15 -9.27 16.83
CA TYR A 25 8.33 -8.07 16.58
C TYR A 25 6.91 -8.08 17.19
N GLU A 26 6.46 -9.16 17.81
CA GLU A 26 5.01 -9.34 18.09
C GLU A 26 4.58 -8.98 19.52
N LYS A 27 5.50 -8.65 20.43
CA LYS A 27 5.14 -8.31 21.81
C LYS A 27 5.79 -7.00 22.23
N ILE A 28 5.13 -6.29 23.16
CA ILE A 28 5.75 -5.17 23.90
C ILE A 28 7.01 -5.74 24.53
N ILE A 29 8.16 -5.42 23.95
CA ILE A 29 9.44 -5.91 24.44
C ILE A 29 9.74 -5.10 25.70
N PRO A 30 9.85 -5.73 26.88
CA PRO A 30 10.26 -5.02 28.07
C PRO A 30 11.63 -4.38 27.84
N LEU A 31 11.91 -3.28 28.52
CA LEU A 31 13.27 -2.73 28.52
C LEU A 31 14.25 -3.84 28.93
N PRO A 32 15.44 -3.93 28.31
CA PRO A 32 16.42 -4.98 28.62
C PRO A 32 17.14 -4.72 29.95
N MET A 33 16.39 -4.32 30.98
CA MET A 33 16.87 -4.02 32.33
C MET A 33 15.77 -4.30 33.34
N SER A 34 16.15 -4.67 34.57
CA SER A 34 15.20 -4.83 35.67
C SER A 34 14.68 -3.48 36.15
N GLU A 35 13.54 -3.49 36.86
CA GLU A 35 12.96 -2.29 37.49
C GLU A 35 13.97 -1.60 38.42
N ALA A 36 14.66 -2.36 39.28
CA ALA A 36 15.69 -1.81 40.16
C ALA A 36 16.84 -1.14 39.38
N THR A 37 17.29 -1.74 38.27
CA THR A 37 18.32 -1.13 37.41
C THR A 37 17.81 0.13 36.72
N TYR A 38 16.54 0.14 36.29
CA TYR A 38 15.91 1.33 35.71
C TYR A 38 15.82 2.46 36.75
N ASP A 39 15.43 2.15 38.00
CA ASP A 39 15.37 3.13 39.08
C ASP A 39 16.75 3.71 39.42
N ASP A 40 17.78 2.86 39.45
CA ASP A 40 19.16 3.28 39.69
C ASP A 40 19.66 4.19 38.56
N ILE A 41 19.37 3.85 37.29
CA ILE A 41 19.70 4.70 36.13
C ILE A 41 18.93 6.02 36.21
N THR A 42 17.63 5.98 36.48
CA THR A 42 16.76 7.16 36.56
C THR A 42 17.26 8.13 37.64
N LYS A 43 17.63 7.61 38.82
CA LYS A 43 18.25 8.41 39.89
C LYS A 43 19.61 8.96 39.49
N LEU A 44 20.47 8.13 38.90
CA LEU A 44 21.83 8.52 38.52
C LEU A 44 21.88 9.56 37.39
N PHE A 45 20.95 9.46 36.43
CA PHE A 45 20.86 10.30 35.25
C PHE A 45 19.84 11.45 35.45
N ASN A 46 19.18 11.50 36.61
CA ASN A 46 18.11 12.44 36.93
C ASN A 46 17.02 12.47 35.85
N LEU A 47 16.64 11.28 35.36
CA LEU A 47 15.61 11.11 34.32
C LEU A 47 14.22 11.25 34.93
N SER A 48 13.22 11.53 34.09
CA SER A 48 11.84 11.62 34.54
C SER A 48 11.10 10.30 34.46
N ASP A 49 10.27 10.03 35.48
CA ASP A 49 9.37 8.88 35.53
C ASP A 49 8.34 8.86 34.38
N HIS A 50 8.07 10.02 33.78
CA HIS A 50 7.17 10.14 32.62
C HIS A 50 7.70 9.44 31.36
N PHE A 51 9.00 9.12 31.32
CA PHE A 51 9.63 8.46 30.17
C PHE A 51 8.98 7.10 29.85
N LEU A 52 8.67 6.28 30.86
CA LEU A 52 8.02 4.98 30.64
C LEU A 52 6.60 5.14 30.08
N SER A 53 5.86 6.16 30.52
CA SER A 53 4.52 6.45 30.01
C SER A 53 4.55 6.86 28.54
N ILE A 54 5.54 7.68 28.15
CA ILE A 54 5.73 8.10 26.77
C ILE A 54 6.17 6.91 25.90
N LEU A 55 7.15 6.11 26.36
CA LEU A 55 7.57 4.89 25.67
C LEU A 55 6.38 3.96 25.34
N LYS A 56 5.44 3.80 26.28
CA LYS A 56 4.23 2.99 26.09
C LYS A 56 3.26 3.60 25.08
N ALA A 57 3.18 4.93 24.98
CA ALA A 57 2.25 5.61 24.09
C ALA A 57 2.57 5.42 22.61
N LYS A 58 3.84 5.20 22.24
CA LYS A 58 4.32 5.07 20.85
C LYS A 58 3.92 6.24 19.94
N LEU A 59 3.68 7.41 20.52
CA LEU A 59 3.35 8.63 19.80
C LEU A 59 4.61 9.47 19.58
N SER A 60 4.66 10.22 18.49
CA SER A 60 5.69 11.24 18.35
C SER A 60 5.45 12.28 19.43
N ALA A 61 6.44 12.48 20.31
CA ALA A 61 6.32 13.38 21.43
C ALA A 61 7.66 14.09 21.64
N HIS A 62 7.62 15.42 21.66
CA HIS A 62 8.79 16.25 21.92
C HIS A 62 8.38 17.24 22.99
N THR A 63 8.93 17.08 24.19
CA THR A 63 8.53 17.90 25.33
C THR A 63 9.71 18.20 26.23
N GLN A 64 9.75 19.44 26.71
CA GLN A 64 10.56 19.83 27.85
C GLN A 64 9.71 19.62 29.10
N LEU A 65 10.27 18.90 30.06
CA LEU A 65 9.57 18.63 31.30
C LEU A 65 9.68 19.83 32.24
N PRO A 66 8.62 20.14 33.00
CA PRO A 66 8.65 21.21 33.98
C PRO A 66 9.69 20.89 35.07
N VAL A 67 10.34 21.94 35.55
CA VAL A 67 11.20 21.90 36.73
C VAL A 67 10.38 22.30 37.96
N ASP A 68 10.74 21.81 39.14
CA ASP A 68 10.09 22.15 40.39
C ASP A 68 10.04 23.68 40.60
N HIS A 69 8.93 24.16 41.16
CA HIS A 69 8.63 25.59 41.25
C HIS A 69 9.77 26.39 41.89
N GLY A 70 10.34 27.33 41.13
CA GLY A 70 11.33 28.30 41.60
C GLY A 70 12.77 28.04 41.15
N GLU A 71 13.06 26.89 40.56
CA GLU A 71 14.36 26.67 39.90
C GLU A 71 14.33 27.19 38.45
N ASP A 72 15.44 27.80 38.03
CA ASP A 72 15.63 28.21 36.63
C ASP A 72 15.65 26.96 35.74
N GLU A 73 14.75 26.94 34.74
CA GLU A 73 14.46 25.79 33.88
C GLU A 73 15.70 25.17 33.22
N TRP A 74 16.74 25.95 32.93
CA TRP A 74 17.97 25.41 32.32
C TRP A 74 19.07 25.03 33.31
N ASN A 75 18.87 25.19 34.63
CA ASN A 75 19.83 24.67 35.61
C ASN A 75 19.93 23.14 35.50
N CYS A 76 18.79 22.49 35.26
CA CYS A 76 18.69 21.07 34.96
C CYS A 76 17.52 20.83 34.00
N ALA A 77 17.71 21.15 32.71
CA ALA A 77 16.67 20.97 31.72
C ALA A 77 16.51 19.48 31.40
N ARG A 78 15.27 19.00 31.37
CA ARG A 78 14.92 17.61 31.06
C ARG A 78 14.04 17.56 29.82
N PHE A 79 14.35 16.68 28.89
CA PHE A 79 13.65 16.53 27.62
C PHE A 79 13.27 15.08 27.39
N ILE A 80 12.10 14.87 26.81
CA ILE A 80 11.68 13.58 26.27
C ILE A 80 11.36 13.76 24.79
N LEU A 81 12.00 12.93 23.97
CA LEU A 81 11.88 12.95 22.52
C LEU A 81 11.61 11.53 22.04
N GLN A 82 10.45 11.31 21.43
CA GLN A 82 10.08 10.05 20.82
C GLN A 82 9.75 10.27 19.36
N ASN A 83 10.34 9.46 18.49
CA ASN A 83 9.96 9.43 17.08
C ASN A 83 8.67 8.61 16.89
N CYS A 84 7.94 8.86 15.80
CA CYS A 84 6.78 8.08 15.44
C CYS A 84 7.16 6.60 15.24
N GLY A 85 6.52 5.69 15.98
CA GLY A 85 6.76 4.23 15.93
C GLY A 85 6.43 3.57 14.58
N VAL A 86 6.08 4.37 13.58
CA VAL A 86 5.75 3.92 12.23
C VAL A 86 7.01 3.78 11.37
N CYS A 87 8.03 4.61 11.61
CA CYS A 87 9.26 4.61 10.82
C CYS A 87 10.41 4.02 11.64
N LYS A 88 10.99 2.93 11.13
CA LYS A 88 12.21 2.36 11.73
C LYS A 88 13.45 3.15 11.29
N PRO A 89 14.51 3.27 12.09
CA PRO A 89 14.58 2.85 13.48
C PRO A 89 13.68 3.73 14.35
N GLU A 90 12.90 3.07 15.20
CA GLU A 90 12.20 3.77 16.27
C GLU A 90 13.26 4.17 17.29
N PHE A 91 13.15 5.40 17.79
CA PHE A 91 13.97 5.86 18.90
C PHE A 91 13.14 6.63 19.92
N SER A 92 13.60 6.58 21.15
CA SER A 92 13.09 7.36 22.26
C SER A 92 14.27 7.79 23.11
N ILE A 93 14.41 9.09 23.30
CA ILE A 93 15.49 9.72 24.05
C ILE A 93 14.87 10.37 25.26
N VAL A 94 15.49 10.14 26.40
CA VAL A 94 15.36 11.04 27.55
C VAL A 94 16.72 11.70 27.77
N LEU A 95 16.71 13.03 27.87
CA LEU A 95 17.90 13.84 27.93
C LEU A 95 17.83 14.78 29.13
N THR A 96 18.90 14.84 29.90
CA THR A 96 19.09 15.80 30.98
C THR A 96 20.30 16.66 30.64
N TYR A 97 20.14 17.98 30.67
CA TYR A 97 21.18 18.95 30.44
C TYR A 97 21.42 19.80 31.69
N GLN A 98 22.68 19.90 32.13
CA GLN A 98 23.05 20.69 33.29
C GLN A 98 23.92 21.88 32.90
N SER A 99 23.30 23.08 32.78
CA SER A 99 23.93 24.31 32.27
C SER A 99 25.25 24.66 32.95
N LYS A 100 25.33 24.55 34.30
CA LYS A 100 26.55 24.88 35.06
C LYS A 100 27.77 24.03 34.65
N SER A 101 27.54 22.75 34.41
CA SER A 101 28.58 21.79 33.98
C SER A 101 28.71 21.69 32.46
N GLN A 102 27.76 22.26 31.72
CA GLN A 102 27.59 22.07 30.28
C GLN A 102 27.55 20.60 29.88
N SER A 103 27.08 19.74 30.78
CA SER A 103 27.03 18.30 30.56
C SER A 103 25.65 17.86 30.09
N THR A 104 25.65 16.98 29.10
CA THR A 104 24.48 16.31 28.55
C THR A 104 24.54 14.84 28.93
N THR A 105 23.50 14.37 29.59
CA THR A 105 23.31 12.97 29.90
C THR A 105 22.06 12.49 29.19
N ALA A 106 22.17 11.47 28.33
CA ALA A 106 21.05 10.97 27.56
C ALA A 106 20.96 9.46 27.63
N MET A 107 19.72 8.96 27.73
CA MET A 107 19.41 7.56 27.52
C MET A 107 18.62 7.42 26.22
N ILE A 108 19.12 6.59 25.32
CA ILE A 108 18.53 6.35 23.99
C ILE A 108 18.02 4.91 23.97
N ASP A 109 16.71 4.74 23.93
CA ASP A 109 16.06 3.45 23.64
C ASP A 109 15.64 3.41 22.17
N GLY A 110 15.65 2.21 21.59
CA GLY A 110 15.37 1.99 20.17
C GLY A 110 16.61 1.60 19.37
N SER A 111 16.47 1.45 18.04
CA SER A 111 17.48 0.93 17.09
C SER A 111 17.56 -0.59 16.88
N GLY A 112 16.94 -1.42 17.74
CA GLY A 112 16.85 -2.87 17.54
C GLY A 112 18.20 -3.54 17.24
N ASN A 113 18.25 -4.51 16.33
CA ASN A 113 19.52 -5.18 15.95
C ASN A 113 20.50 -4.28 15.20
N LYS A 114 20.06 -3.10 14.74
CA LYS A 114 20.92 -2.08 14.12
C LYS A 114 21.51 -1.10 15.13
N ALA A 115 21.23 -1.28 16.43
CA ALA A 115 21.80 -0.49 17.53
C ALA A 115 23.32 -0.33 17.43
N LYS A 116 24.04 -1.41 17.09
CA LYS A 116 25.50 -1.36 16.95
C LYS A 116 25.96 -0.45 15.80
N PHE A 117 25.33 -0.57 14.62
CA PHE A 117 25.64 0.28 13.47
C PHE A 117 25.27 1.74 13.74
N PHE A 118 24.12 1.96 14.38
CA PHE A 118 23.68 3.27 14.80
C PHE A 118 24.68 3.93 15.77
N MET A 119 25.19 3.20 16.76
CA MET A 119 26.19 3.73 17.70
C MET A 119 27.52 4.06 17.04
N GLN A 120 27.97 3.22 16.09
CA GLN A 120 29.18 3.51 15.32
C GLN A 120 29.00 4.79 14.51
N HIS A 121 27.83 4.96 13.87
CA HIS A 121 27.48 6.17 13.15
C HIS A 121 27.45 7.38 14.09
N LEU A 122 26.71 7.30 15.20
CA LEU A 122 26.60 8.37 16.19
C LEU A 122 27.97 8.76 16.76
N THR A 123 28.84 7.80 17.05
CA THR A 123 30.19 8.06 17.58
C THR A 123 31.07 8.77 16.57
N ARG A 124 30.99 8.37 15.28
CA ARG A 124 31.69 9.04 14.20
C ARG A 124 31.22 10.48 14.04
N GLU A 125 29.91 10.69 13.95
CA GLU A 125 29.36 12.04 13.85
C GLU A 125 29.70 12.88 15.08
N LEU A 126 29.62 12.34 16.31
CA LEU A 126 30.03 13.08 17.51
C LEU A 126 31.48 13.59 17.43
N SER A 127 32.38 12.86 16.76
CA SER A 127 33.76 13.30 16.57
C SER A 127 33.87 14.52 15.63
N ASP A 128 33.04 14.59 14.60
CA ASP A 128 32.96 15.71 13.65
C ASP A 128 32.26 16.94 14.27
N TRP A 129 31.51 16.72 15.35
CA TRP A 129 30.71 17.74 16.03
C TRP A 129 31.22 18.06 17.45
N LYS A 130 32.48 17.76 17.73
CA LYS A 130 33.10 17.98 19.05
C LYS A 130 33.01 19.43 19.55
N ASP A 131 33.04 20.39 18.64
CA ASP A 131 32.96 21.82 18.99
C ASP A 131 31.56 22.23 19.50
N CYS A 132 30.56 21.36 19.32
CA CYS A 132 29.17 21.57 19.72
C CYS A 132 28.77 20.77 20.98
N ILE A 133 29.70 20.08 21.67
CA ILE A 133 29.37 19.19 22.81
C ILE A 133 28.65 19.92 23.97
N GLY A 134 28.77 21.24 24.07
CA GLY A 134 28.04 22.05 25.04
C GLY A 134 26.57 22.34 24.69
N ALA A 135 26.09 21.98 23.49
CA ALA A 135 24.73 22.24 23.05
C ALA A 135 23.74 21.17 23.56
N PRO A 136 22.66 21.55 24.28
CA PRO A 136 21.70 20.59 24.86
C PRO A 136 21.06 19.66 23.83
N MET A 137 20.89 20.15 22.60
CA MET A 137 20.17 19.46 21.53
C MET A 137 21.08 18.73 20.53
N LEU A 138 22.39 18.60 20.82
CA LEU A 138 23.34 17.95 19.91
C LEU A 138 22.92 16.51 19.57
N VAL A 139 22.64 15.69 20.58
CA VAL A 139 22.26 14.28 20.39
C VAL A 139 20.93 14.15 19.61
N PRO A 140 19.86 14.89 19.95
CA PRO A 140 18.64 14.95 19.15
C PRO A 140 18.86 15.32 17.68
N MET A 141 19.72 16.29 17.39
CA MET A 141 20.01 16.70 16.01
C MET A 141 20.76 15.61 15.24
N LEU A 142 21.72 14.92 15.86
CA LEU A 142 22.40 13.79 15.21
C LEU A 142 21.44 12.65 14.90
N LEU A 143 20.48 12.40 15.78
CA LEU A 143 19.42 11.43 15.56
C LEU A 143 18.47 11.85 14.43
N LEU A 144 18.08 13.13 14.39
CA LEU A 144 17.31 13.70 13.29
C LEU A 144 18.04 13.50 11.94
N ALA A 145 19.32 13.87 11.86
CA ALA A 145 20.12 13.71 10.64
C ALA A 145 20.22 12.25 10.20
N HIS A 146 20.43 11.33 11.15
CA HIS A 146 20.45 9.89 10.84
C HIS A 146 19.10 9.40 10.29
N MET A 147 17.98 9.82 10.90
CA MET A 147 16.66 9.44 10.41
C MET A 147 16.37 9.98 9.01
N MET A 148 16.75 11.23 8.75
CA MET A 148 16.63 11.84 7.42
C MET A 148 17.35 11.00 6.37
N GLN A 149 18.58 10.56 6.66
CA GLN A 149 19.32 9.68 5.76
C GLN A 149 18.64 8.33 5.55
N VAL A 150 18.13 7.70 6.62
CA VAL A 150 17.42 6.42 6.53
C VAL A 150 16.16 6.54 5.67
N ASP A 151 15.36 7.60 5.83
CA ASP A 151 14.17 7.81 5.00
C ASP A 151 14.55 8.19 3.57
N ASN A 152 15.62 8.97 3.35
CA ASN A 152 16.16 9.23 2.02
C ASN A 152 16.47 7.93 1.26
N ASP A 153 17.27 7.05 1.87
CA ASP A 153 17.70 5.79 1.26
C ASP A 153 16.49 4.91 0.89
N ARG A 154 15.45 4.91 1.72
CA ARG A 154 14.22 4.17 1.47
C ARG A 154 13.39 4.76 0.34
N ILE A 155 13.24 6.07 0.33
CA ILE A 155 12.49 6.80 -0.70
C ILE A 155 13.19 6.60 -2.05
N SER A 156 14.51 6.76 -2.13
CA SER A 156 15.29 6.46 -3.34
C SER A 156 15.17 4.99 -3.76
N GLY A 157 15.12 4.06 -2.80
CA GLY A 157 14.85 2.65 -3.08
C GLY A 157 13.48 2.41 -3.70
N ARG A 158 12.44 3.13 -3.25
CA ARG A 158 11.08 3.07 -3.84
C ARG A 158 11.03 3.71 -5.21
N GLU A 159 11.71 4.83 -5.40
CA GLU A 159 11.84 5.45 -6.72
C GLU A 159 12.47 4.48 -7.72
N GLY A 160 13.58 3.84 -7.37
CA GLY A 160 14.22 2.83 -8.21
C GLY A 160 13.33 1.62 -8.52
N HIS A 161 12.42 1.25 -7.62
CA HIS A 161 11.43 0.19 -7.86
C HIS A 161 10.31 0.67 -8.80
N LEU A 162 9.77 1.87 -8.58
CA LEU A 162 8.75 2.47 -9.44
C LEU A 162 9.28 2.64 -10.87
N ASP A 163 10.53 3.08 -11.01
CA ASP A 163 11.24 3.19 -12.28
C ASP A 163 11.32 1.88 -13.07
N LYS A 164 11.33 0.73 -12.39
CA LYS A 164 11.26 -0.59 -13.04
C LYS A 164 9.84 -0.90 -13.50
N ILE A 165 8.85 -0.63 -12.65
CA ILE A 165 7.43 -0.83 -13.00
C ILE A 165 7.06 0.04 -14.21
N GLU A 166 7.42 1.32 -14.22
CA GLU A 166 7.15 2.25 -15.33
C GLU A 166 7.80 1.79 -16.65
N ARG A 167 8.96 1.11 -16.60
CA ARG A 167 9.59 0.49 -17.77
C ARG A 167 8.83 -0.73 -18.24
N LEU A 168 8.43 -1.61 -17.31
CA LEU A 168 7.65 -2.81 -17.62
C LEU A 168 6.31 -2.49 -18.28
N THR A 169 5.65 -1.41 -17.87
CA THR A 169 4.36 -0.98 -18.45
C THR A 169 4.49 -0.06 -19.65
N GLY A 170 5.71 0.33 -20.04
CA GLY A 170 5.94 1.22 -21.17
C GLY A 170 5.54 2.69 -20.93
N THR A 171 5.28 3.08 -19.69
CA THR A 171 4.93 4.48 -19.36
C THR A 171 6.14 5.41 -19.54
N ARG A 172 7.37 4.88 -19.40
CA ARG A 172 8.61 5.65 -19.58
C ARG A 172 9.15 5.50 -21.01
N LYS A 173 9.42 6.64 -21.66
CA LYS A 173 9.80 6.83 -23.08
C LYS A 173 11.13 6.22 -23.56
N TYR A 174 11.69 5.21 -22.91
CA TYR A 174 12.80 4.46 -23.50
C TYR A 174 12.22 3.39 -24.45
N VAL A 175 11.82 3.88 -25.64
CA VAL A 175 10.91 3.29 -26.64
C VAL A 175 11.33 1.92 -27.21
N SER A 176 12.55 1.43 -26.96
CA SER A 176 13.01 0.17 -27.57
C SER A 176 12.52 -1.09 -26.87
N GLU A 177 12.41 -1.10 -25.53
CA GLU A 177 12.20 -2.36 -24.79
C GLU A 177 10.73 -2.77 -24.71
N PHE A 178 9.81 -1.80 -24.60
CA PHE A 178 8.39 -2.12 -24.39
C PHE A 178 7.73 -2.75 -25.61
N ALA A 179 8.08 -2.31 -26.82
CA ALA A 179 7.56 -2.89 -28.06
C ALA A 179 7.94 -4.37 -28.16
N GLU A 180 9.17 -4.74 -27.79
CA GLU A 180 9.59 -6.14 -27.75
C GLU A 180 8.85 -6.95 -26.68
N VAL A 181 8.60 -6.37 -25.50
CA VAL A 181 7.88 -7.05 -24.40
C VAL A 181 6.41 -7.32 -24.79
N LEU A 182 5.78 -6.38 -25.48
CA LEU A 182 4.40 -6.50 -25.95
C LEU A 182 4.29 -7.49 -27.11
N GLU A 183 5.18 -7.42 -28.10
CA GLU A 183 5.22 -8.34 -29.24
C GLU A 183 5.50 -9.79 -28.80
N LYS A 184 6.31 -9.99 -27.76
CA LYS A 184 6.60 -11.32 -27.22
C LYS A 184 5.50 -11.85 -26.29
N GLY A 185 4.44 -11.09 -26.03
CA GLY A 185 3.32 -11.51 -25.18
C GLY A 185 3.74 -11.82 -23.73
N VAL A 186 4.81 -11.19 -23.25
CA VAL A 186 5.46 -11.58 -21.99
C VAL A 186 4.63 -11.19 -20.77
N LEU A 187 3.85 -10.12 -20.85
CA LEU A 187 2.99 -9.67 -19.75
C LEU A 187 1.66 -10.45 -19.73
N LYS A 188 1.56 -11.41 -18.82
CA LYS A 188 0.31 -12.12 -18.51
C LYS A 188 -0.59 -11.24 -17.64
N LEU A 189 -1.88 -11.57 -17.60
CA LEU A 189 -2.85 -10.82 -16.79
C LEU A 189 -2.54 -10.93 -15.29
N THR A 190 -2.02 -12.09 -14.87
CA THR A 190 -1.49 -12.33 -13.51
C THR A 190 -0.44 -11.30 -13.13
N ASP A 191 0.47 -10.99 -14.06
CA ASP A 191 1.59 -10.09 -13.81
C ASP A 191 1.08 -8.64 -13.59
N LEU A 192 -0.01 -8.25 -14.25
CA LEU A 192 -0.62 -6.93 -14.03
C LEU A 192 -1.30 -6.83 -12.66
N ALA A 193 -1.94 -7.90 -12.18
CA ALA A 193 -2.54 -7.92 -10.85
C ALA A 193 -1.47 -7.84 -9.75
N ASP A 194 -0.35 -8.54 -9.93
CA ASP A 194 0.79 -8.47 -9.02
C ASP A 194 1.39 -7.06 -8.96
N LEU A 195 1.52 -6.40 -10.12
CA LEU A 195 1.95 -4.99 -10.19
C LEU A 195 1.01 -4.05 -9.43
N VAL A 196 -0.31 -4.26 -9.50
CA VAL A 196 -1.27 -3.47 -8.69
C VAL A 196 -1.04 -3.70 -7.20
N GLY A 197 -0.80 -4.95 -6.79
CA GLY A 197 -0.44 -5.30 -5.41
C GLY A 197 0.82 -4.58 -4.94
N GLU A 198 1.88 -4.59 -5.76
CA GLU A 198 3.14 -3.90 -5.47
C GLU A 198 2.96 -2.37 -5.36
N LEU A 199 2.21 -1.75 -6.29
CA LEU A 199 1.94 -0.32 -6.27
C LEU A 199 1.11 0.08 -5.03
N ASN A 200 0.12 -0.73 -4.64
CA ASN A 200 -0.65 -0.50 -3.41
C ASN A 200 0.23 -0.60 -2.16
N PHE A 201 1.10 -1.60 -2.10
CA PHE A 201 2.08 -1.71 -1.01
C PHE A 201 3.02 -0.51 -0.98
N MET A 202 3.48 -0.04 -2.15
CA MET A 202 4.32 1.15 -2.25
C MET A 202 3.61 2.41 -1.75
N LEU A 203 2.34 2.64 -2.14
CA LEU A 203 1.55 3.76 -1.63
C LEU A 203 1.37 3.72 -0.12
N SER A 204 1.07 2.54 0.44
CA SER A 204 0.97 2.38 1.89
C SER A 204 2.31 2.66 2.58
N SER A 205 3.41 2.14 2.04
CA SER A 205 4.77 2.40 2.53
C SER A 205 5.12 3.90 2.47
N LEU A 206 4.79 4.60 1.39
CA LEU A 206 5.04 6.03 1.22
C LEU A 206 4.23 6.88 2.19
N ALA A 207 2.97 6.54 2.44
CA ALA A 207 2.14 7.22 3.45
C ALA A 207 2.75 7.10 4.86
N TYR A 208 3.38 5.97 5.17
CA TYR A 208 4.13 5.81 6.42
C TYR A 208 5.38 6.69 6.46
N HIS A 209 6.14 6.79 5.36
CA HIS A 209 7.29 7.70 5.28
C HIS A 209 6.89 9.17 5.36
N GLU A 210 5.79 9.57 4.71
CA GLU A 210 5.26 10.94 4.80
C GLU A 210 4.94 11.32 6.26
N ARG A 211 4.30 10.41 7.00
CA ARG A 211 4.07 10.59 8.43
C ARG A 211 5.36 10.67 9.24
N GLY A 212 6.35 9.83 8.92
CA GLY A 212 7.68 9.87 9.54
C GLY A 212 8.38 11.21 9.31
N ILE A 213 8.42 11.69 8.08
CA ILE A 213 9.01 12.98 7.70
C ILE A 213 8.29 14.13 8.42
N ALA A 214 6.95 14.10 8.50
CA ALA A 214 6.21 15.11 9.24
C ALA A 214 6.61 15.15 10.74
N ALA A 215 6.86 14.00 11.35
CA ALA A 215 7.39 13.92 12.71
C ALA A 215 8.83 14.48 12.81
N LEU A 216 9.69 14.21 11.81
CA LEU A 216 11.04 14.79 11.74
C LEU A 216 11.02 16.32 11.61
N VAL A 217 10.09 16.87 10.83
CA VAL A 217 9.88 18.32 10.71
C VAL A 217 9.47 18.92 12.06
N SER A 218 8.54 18.26 12.77
CA SER A 218 8.13 18.70 14.11
C SER A 218 9.30 18.66 15.11
N LEU A 219 10.09 17.59 15.09
CA LEU A 219 11.30 17.47 15.92
C LEU A 219 12.34 18.55 15.58
N HIS A 220 12.56 18.83 14.30
CA HIS A 220 13.47 19.88 13.85
C HIS A 220 13.06 21.26 14.38
N SER A 221 11.78 21.63 14.23
CA SER A 221 11.24 22.87 14.80
C SER A 221 11.42 22.93 16.31
N PHE A 222 11.09 21.84 17.02
CA PHE A 222 11.29 21.75 18.48
C PHE A 222 12.76 21.99 18.87
N ILE A 223 13.70 21.36 18.17
CA ILE A 223 15.14 21.52 18.42
C ILE A 223 15.58 22.98 18.19
N ILE A 224 15.13 23.61 17.10
CA ILE A 224 15.46 25.01 16.80
C ILE A 224 14.95 25.94 17.90
N ASP A 225 13.67 25.82 18.28
CA ASP A 225 13.05 26.71 19.26
C ASP A 225 13.69 26.57 20.64
N THR A 226 13.96 25.32 21.03
CA THR A 226 14.66 24.98 22.28
C THR A 226 16.08 25.56 22.28
N THR A 227 16.81 25.44 21.16
CA THR A 227 18.15 26.00 21.01
C THR A 227 18.13 27.53 21.07
N LYS A 228 17.19 28.18 20.39
CA LYS A 228 17.03 29.65 20.42
C LYS A 228 16.71 30.15 21.83
N SER A 229 15.86 29.44 22.56
CA SER A 229 15.53 29.74 23.96
C SER A 229 16.78 29.65 24.85
N TYR A 230 17.54 28.57 24.74
CA TYR A 230 18.79 28.40 25.49
C TYR A 230 19.83 29.48 25.15
N ARG A 231 20.01 29.76 23.85
CA ARG A 231 20.89 30.82 23.34
C ARG A 231 20.54 32.17 23.97
N ALA A 232 19.26 32.54 24.01
CA ALA A 232 18.81 33.80 24.59
C ALA A 232 19.13 33.89 26.09
N ARG A 233 19.06 32.77 26.82
CA ARG A 233 19.48 32.69 28.23
C ARG A 233 20.99 32.91 28.37
N VAL A 234 21.83 32.14 27.68
CA VAL A 234 23.30 32.24 27.83
C VAL A 234 23.84 33.60 27.37
N PHE A 235 23.17 34.25 26.44
CA PHE A 235 23.47 35.64 26.06
C PHE A 235 23.23 36.62 27.21
N LYS A 236 22.11 36.49 27.93
CA LYS A 236 21.81 37.33 29.11
C LYS A 236 22.80 37.08 30.26
N GLU A 237 23.31 35.86 30.39
CA GLU A 237 24.33 35.50 31.38
C GLU A 237 25.74 36.01 31.00
N GLY A 238 25.94 36.52 29.77
CA GLY A 238 27.24 36.97 29.29
C GLY A 238 28.22 35.85 28.96
N ASN A 239 27.73 34.63 28.72
CA ASN A 239 28.59 33.48 28.38
C ASN A 239 28.86 33.43 26.87
N GLU A 240 29.80 34.25 26.40
CA GLU A 240 30.14 34.40 24.97
C GLU A 240 30.50 33.08 24.30
N ARG A 241 31.23 32.19 24.99
CA ARG A 241 31.59 30.87 24.46
C ARG A 241 30.36 30.04 24.17
N GLN A 242 29.38 30.02 25.07
CA GLN A 242 28.15 29.26 24.85
C GLN A 242 27.29 29.89 23.76
N VAL A 243 27.22 31.22 23.67
CA VAL A 243 26.55 31.91 22.56
C VAL A 243 27.14 31.46 21.22
N TYR A 244 28.47 31.44 21.10
CA TYR A 244 29.16 30.96 19.89
C TYR A 244 28.83 29.50 19.56
N ILE A 245 28.82 28.61 20.56
CA ILE A 245 28.45 27.20 20.36
C ILE A 245 27.01 27.08 19.86
N GLN A 246 26.07 27.82 20.45
CA GLN A 246 24.67 27.80 20.01
C GLN A 246 24.50 28.40 18.61
N ASP A 247 25.25 29.44 18.25
CA ASP A 247 25.24 30.03 16.91
C ASP A 247 25.74 29.05 15.85
N LEU A 248 26.87 28.37 16.14
CA LEU A 248 27.38 27.33 15.27
C LEU A 248 26.38 26.19 15.12
N PHE A 249 25.74 25.78 16.22
CA PHE A 249 24.74 24.72 16.22
C PHE A 249 23.47 25.12 15.43
N LEU A 250 22.97 26.34 15.57
CA LEU A 250 21.84 26.87 14.81
C LEU A 250 22.13 26.91 13.31
N ALA A 251 23.31 27.39 12.89
CA ALA A 251 23.69 27.41 11.49
C ALA A 251 23.66 26.01 10.86
N LYS A 252 24.04 24.99 11.64
CA LYS A 252 23.99 23.60 11.19
C LYS A 252 22.57 23.02 11.18
N LEU A 253 21.70 23.42 12.11
CA LEU A 253 20.27 23.09 12.04
C LEU A 253 19.58 23.71 10.82
N GLU A 254 19.95 24.94 10.46
CA GLU A 254 19.44 25.62 9.27
C GLU A 254 19.85 24.88 7.99
N TYR A 255 21.04 24.28 7.95
CA TYR A 255 21.47 23.43 6.83
C TYR A 255 20.64 22.15 6.65
N LEU A 256 20.11 21.57 7.74
CA LEU A 256 19.23 20.39 7.65
C LEU A 256 17.84 20.72 7.09
N ARG A 257 17.42 21.99 7.13
CA ARG A 257 16.07 22.38 6.73
C ARG A 257 15.78 22.11 5.23
N PRO A 258 16.61 22.58 4.28
CA PRO A 258 16.41 22.26 2.87
C PRO A 258 16.39 20.75 2.56
N GLN A 259 17.15 19.94 3.30
CA GLN A 259 17.16 18.49 3.11
C GLN A 259 15.83 17.84 3.55
N LEU A 260 15.23 18.33 4.65
CA LEU A 260 13.90 17.89 5.05
C LEU A 260 12.85 18.29 4.01
N ASP A 261 12.91 19.52 3.50
CA ASP A 261 11.98 20.00 2.48
C ASP A 261 12.11 19.17 1.18
N ASP A 262 13.34 18.81 0.78
CA ASP A 262 13.61 17.92 -0.37
C ASP A 262 13.05 16.50 -0.16
N LEU A 263 13.15 15.95 1.05
CA LEU A 263 12.53 14.65 1.40
C LEU A 263 11.01 14.68 1.28
N ILE A 264 10.37 15.76 1.74
CA ILE A 264 8.91 15.94 1.60
C ILE A 264 8.54 15.93 0.12
N HIS A 265 9.22 16.75 -0.69
CA HIS A 265 8.94 16.86 -2.12
C HIS A 265 9.18 15.55 -2.86
N SER A 266 10.27 14.85 -2.55
CA SER A 266 10.59 13.55 -3.14
C SER A 266 9.53 12.50 -2.81
N CYS A 267 9.12 12.40 -1.54
CA CYS A 267 8.07 11.47 -1.11
C CYS A 267 6.72 11.77 -1.80
N GLN A 268 6.33 13.05 -1.90
CA GLN A 268 5.11 13.48 -2.57
C GLN A 268 5.15 13.20 -4.08
N CYS A 269 6.26 13.51 -4.74
CA CYS A 269 6.47 13.24 -6.16
C CYS A 269 6.32 11.74 -6.47
N ILE A 270 6.99 10.88 -5.70
CA ILE A 270 6.93 9.42 -5.89
C ILE A 270 5.52 8.90 -5.59
N THR A 271 4.83 9.44 -4.59
CA THR A 271 3.43 9.09 -4.28
C THR A 271 2.52 9.39 -5.48
N GLN A 272 2.61 10.59 -6.04
CA GLN A 272 1.81 11.00 -7.21
C GLN A 272 2.14 10.16 -8.44
N ARG A 273 3.42 9.88 -8.69
CA ARG A 273 3.85 9.00 -9.79
C ARG A 273 3.32 7.58 -9.61
N THR A 274 3.35 7.04 -8.39
CA THR A 274 2.82 5.70 -8.07
C THR A 274 1.33 5.63 -8.33
N GLN A 275 0.55 6.67 -7.96
CA GLN A 275 -0.88 6.76 -8.25
C GLN A 275 -1.16 6.83 -9.76
N ALA A 276 -0.42 7.67 -10.50
CA ALA A 276 -0.56 7.77 -11.95
C ALA A 276 -0.25 6.42 -12.63
N GLN A 277 0.81 5.76 -12.19
CA GLN A 277 1.22 4.47 -12.69
C GLN A 277 0.19 3.37 -12.37
N GLN A 278 -0.45 3.41 -11.20
CA GLN A 278 -1.55 2.52 -10.86
C GLN A 278 -2.74 2.67 -11.83
N ASN A 279 -3.10 3.90 -12.18
CA ASN A 279 -4.14 4.17 -13.17
C ASN A 279 -3.77 3.66 -14.57
N SER A 280 -2.49 3.75 -14.94
CA SER A 280 -1.97 3.18 -16.18
C SER A 280 -2.09 1.64 -16.19
N VAL A 281 -1.74 0.96 -15.10
CA VAL A 281 -1.88 -0.49 -14.99
C VAL A 281 -3.35 -0.93 -15.08
N TYR A 282 -4.28 -0.23 -14.40
CA TYR A 282 -5.71 -0.51 -14.54
C TYR A 282 -6.21 -0.34 -15.98
N SER A 283 -5.70 0.68 -16.69
CA SER A 283 -6.03 0.89 -18.11
C SER A 283 -5.52 -0.26 -18.99
N LEU A 284 -4.32 -0.79 -18.72
CA LEU A 284 -3.77 -1.96 -19.43
C LEU A 284 -4.59 -3.23 -19.16
N ILE A 285 -5.05 -3.43 -17.93
CA ILE A 285 -5.95 -4.54 -17.57
C ILE A 285 -7.25 -4.43 -18.38
N ALA A 286 -7.89 -3.26 -18.38
CA ALA A 286 -9.14 -3.05 -19.11
C ALA A 286 -8.99 -3.24 -20.64
N GLN A 287 -7.87 -2.80 -21.21
CA GLN A 287 -7.55 -3.04 -22.63
C GLN A 287 -7.40 -4.54 -22.93
N LYS A 288 -6.72 -5.28 -22.05
CA LYS A 288 -6.53 -6.71 -22.20
C LYS A 288 -7.84 -7.49 -22.08
N ASP A 289 -8.67 -7.16 -21.09
CA ASP A 289 -10.00 -7.77 -20.93
C ASP A 289 -10.89 -7.50 -22.15
N SER A 290 -10.82 -6.29 -22.70
CA SER A 290 -11.52 -5.93 -23.93
C SER A 290 -11.04 -6.76 -25.13
N ALA A 291 -9.72 -6.98 -25.26
CA ALA A 291 -9.16 -7.82 -26.32
C ALA A 291 -9.62 -9.28 -26.20
N VAL A 292 -9.58 -9.86 -25.00
CA VAL A 292 -10.08 -11.22 -24.72
C VAL A 292 -11.58 -11.33 -25.05
N ASN A 293 -12.38 -10.33 -24.67
CA ASN A 293 -13.82 -10.31 -24.98
C ASN A 293 -14.08 -10.28 -26.50
N ILE A 294 -13.28 -9.54 -27.27
CA ILE A 294 -13.38 -9.55 -28.73
C ILE A 294 -13.02 -10.93 -29.30
N GLU A 295 -12.01 -11.60 -28.78
CA GLU A 295 -11.65 -12.96 -29.20
C GLU A 295 -12.75 -13.97 -28.87
N ILE A 296 -13.33 -13.91 -27.67
CA ILE A 296 -14.48 -14.73 -27.27
C ILE A 296 -15.68 -14.48 -28.18
N ALA A 297 -15.98 -13.23 -28.51
CA ALA A 297 -17.06 -12.88 -29.43
C ALA A 297 -16.82 -13.46 -30.84
N LYS A 298 -15.60 -13.35 -31.37
CA LYS A 298 -15.21 -13.97 -32.66
C LYS A 298 -15.31 -15.49 -32.63
N ALA A 299 -14.88 -16.13 -31.55
CA ALA A 299 -15.01 -17.57 -31.37
C ALA A 299 -16.48 -17.99 -31.30
N SER A 300 -17.30 -17.24 -30.55
CA SER A 300 -18.74 -17.47 -30.44
C SER A 300 -19.45 -17.31 -31.78
N GLN A 301 -19.06 -16.30 -32.58
CA GLN A 301 -19.57 -16.12 -33.94
C GLN A 301 -19.26 -17.35 -34.82
N ARG A 302 -18.01 -17.84 -34.79
CA ARG A 302 -17.62 -19.04 -35.56
C ARG A 302 -18.41 -20.27 -35.13
N ILE A 303 -18.55 -20.50 -33.82
CA ILE A 303 -19.36 -21.60 -33.28
C ILE A 303 -20.81 -21.49 -33.76
N ALA A 304 -21.39 -20.29 -33.76
CA ALA A 304 -22.76 -20.07 -34.25
C ALA A 304 -22.87 -20.32 -35.76
N GLU A 305 -21.88 -19.92 -36.56
CA GLU A 305 -21.83 -20.18 -38.01
C GLU A 305 -21.71 -21.66 -38.31
N ASP A 306 -20.84 -22.39 -37.59
CA ASP A 306 -20.68 -23.84 -37.75
C ASP A 306 -21.91 -24.59 -37.24
N SER A 307 -22.50 -24.20 -36.11
CA SER A 307 -23.78 -24.74 -35.64
C SER A 307 -24.90 -24.52 -36.66
N ARG A 308 -24.93 -23.35 -37.30
CA ARG A 308 -25.89 -23.08 -38.38
C ARG A 308 -25.64 -23.99 -39.57
N ARG A 309 -24.38 -24.23 -39.94
CA ARG A 309 -24.01 -25.15 -41.02
C ARG A 309 -24.40 -26.58 -40.71
N ASP A 310 -24.26 -27.04 -39.47
CA ASP A 310 -24.61 -28.41 -39.03
C ASP A 310 -26.13 -28.60 -38.90
N ASN A 311 -26.86 -27.55 -38.54
CA ASN A 311 -28.32 -27.60 -38.47
C ASN A 311 -28.98 -27.76 -39.85
N ILE A 312 -28.33 -27.32 -40.94
CA ILE A 312 -28.85 -27.46 -42.31
C ILE A 312 -28.97 -28.94 -42.74
N PRO A 313 -27.91 -29.77 -42.73
CA PRO A 313 -28.01 -31.18 -43.08
C PRO A 313 -28.84 -31.94 -42.06
N MET A 314 -28.79 -31.60 -40.78
CA MET A 314 -29.64 -32.25 -39.77
C MET A 314 -31.13 -32.03 -40.05
N LYS A 315 -31.51 -30.81 -40.48
CA LYS A 315 -32.87 -30.52 -40.93
C LYS A 315 -33.23 -31.31 -42.18
N ALA A 316 -32.33 -31.41 -43.16
CA ALA A 316 -32.55 -32.21 -44.37
C ALA A 316 -32.73 -33.70 -44.05
N ILE A 317 -31.89 -34.27 -43.19
CA ILE A 317 -32.00 -35.67 -42.72
C ILE A 317 -33.34 -35.90 -42.01
N ALA A 318 -33.79 -34.94 -41.19
CA ALA A 318 -35.08 -35.04 -40.51
C ALA A 318 -36.26 -35.01 -41.50
N GLU A 319 -36.20 -34.17 -42.54
CA GLU A 319 -37.18 -34.11 -43.61
C GLU A 319 -37.20 -35.42 -44.44
N ASP A 320 -36.04 -35.96 -44.79
CA ASP A 320 -35.90 -37.25 -45.49
C ASP A 320 -36.43 -38.41 -44.65
N SER A 321 -36.09 -38.45 -43.36
CA SER A 321 -36.57 -39.47 -42.41
C SER A 321 -38.10 -39.44 -42.29
N LYS A 322 -38.70 -38.25 -42.29
CA LYS A 322 -40.16 -38.07 -42.30
C LYS A 322 -40.77 -38.61 -43.59
N ALA A 323 -40.15 -38.37 -44.75
CA ALA A 323 -40.61 -38.89 -46.03
C ALA A 323 -40.55 -40.42 -46.08
N VAL A 324 -39.46 -41.03 -45.60
CA VAL A 324 -39.30 -42.49 -45.48
C VAL A 324 -40.38 -43.08 -44.57
N ALA A 325 -40.58 -42.50 -43.38
CA ALA A 325 -41.62 -42.97 -42.46
C ALA A 325 -43.03 -42.92 -43.07
N LEU A 326 -43.36 -41.88 -43.84
CA LEU A 326 -44.63 -41.78 -44.56
C LEU A 326 -44.75 -42.84 -45.68
N ALA A 327 -43.67 -43.12 -46.41
CA ALA A 327 -43.65 -44.17 -47.43
C ALA A 327 -43.87 -45.56 -46.79
N THR A 328 -43.15 -45.87 -45.70
CA THR A 328 -43.32 -47.13 -44.96
C THR A 328 -44.72 -47.27 -44.38
N ALA A 329 -45.32 -46.19 -43.88
CA ALA A 329 -46.71 -46.21 -43.41
C ALA A 329 -47.70 -46.54 -44.54
N ARG A 330 -47.47 -46.01 -45.74
CA ARG A 330 -48.27 -46.34 -46.94
C ARG A 330 -48.07 -47.79 -47.38
N ASP A 331 -46.83 -48.29 -47.39
CA ASP A 331 -46.53 -49.68 -47.72
C ASP A 331 -47.16 -50.65 -46.72
N SER A 332 -47.11 -50.33 -45.42
CA SER A 332 -47.79 -51.12 -44.39
C SER A 332 -49.31 -51.14 -44.61
N ALA A 333 -49.91 -50.00 -44.97
CA ALA A 333 -51.33 -49.93 -45.31
C ALA A 333 -51.67 -50.78 -46.55
N ALA A 334 -50.86 -50.69 -47.62
CA ALA A 334 -51.03 -51.50 -48.82
C ALA A 334 -50.88 -53.00 -48.53
N MET A 335 -49.91 -53.38 -47.71
CA MET A 335 -49.69 -54.75 -47.28
C MET A 335 -50.87 -55.30 -46.46
N ARG A 336 -51.46 -54.49 -45.57
CA ARG A 336 -52.70 -54.86 -44.85
C ARG A 336 -53.85 -55.11 -45.82
N VAL A 337 -53.98 -54.30 -46.86
CA VAL A 337 -55.00 -54.49 -47.91
C VAL A 337 -54.74 -55.80 -48.67
N ILE A 338 -53.50 -56.06 -49.12
CA ILE A 338 -53.14 -57.30 -49.82
C ILE A 338 -53.40 -58.52 -48.92
N ALA A 339 -52.99 -58.48 -47.66
CA ALA A 339 -53.24 -59.56 -46.70
C ALA A 339 -54.75 -59.81 -46.51
N ALA A 340 -55.55 -58.75 -46.38
CA ALA A 340 -57.02 -58.87 -46.31
C ALA A 340 -57.61 -59.49 -47.59
N VAL A 341 -57.12 -59.08 -48.77
CA VAL A 341 -57.52 -59.67 -50.06
C VAL A 341 -57.12 -61.14 -50.15
N ILE A 342 -55.90 -61.51 -49.77
CA ILE A 342 -55.42 -62.90 -49.70
C ILE A 342 -56.32 -63.74 -48.78
N ILE A 343 -56.65 -63.23 -47.59
CA ILE A 343 -57.55 -63.92 -46.65
C ILE A 343 -58.95 -64.13 -47.25
N LEU A 344 -59.44 -63.18 -48.06
CA LEU A 344 -60.75 -63.26 -48.72
C LEU A 344 -60.76 -64.18 -49.95
N PHE A 345 -59.65 -64.25 -50.70
CA PHE A 345 -59.58 -64.90 -52.02
C PHE A 345 -58.78 -66.21 -52.07
N LEU A 346 -58.07 -66.59 -51.01
CA LEU A 346 -57.49 -67.93 -50.88
C LEU A 346 -58.36 -68.78 -49.94
N PRO A 347 -59.17 -69.70 -50.50
CA PRO A 347 -59.88 -70.69 -49.70
C PRO A 347 -58.87 -71.56 -48.96
N ALA A 348 -59.16 -71.81 -47.68
CA ALA A 348 -58.38 -72.60 -46.74
C ALA A 348 -57.66 -73.82 -47.35
N THR A 349 -56.33 -73.74 -47.44
CA THR A 349 -55.46 -74.91 -47.30
C THR A 349 -54.32 -74.51 -46.37
N PHE A 350 -54.57 -74.58 -45.06
CA PHE A 350 -53.70 -75.21 -44.07
C PHE A 350 -54.28 -74.96 -42.67
N THR A 351 -54.67 -76.08 -42.06
CA THR A 351 -54.91 -76.29 -40.66
C THR A 351 -53.59 -76.19 -39.87
N VAL A 352 -53.47 -75.21 -38.97
CA VAL A 352 -52.63 -75.35 -37.76
C VAL A 352 -53.46 -74.94 -36.56
N LYS A 353 -53.76 -75.95 -35.75
CA LYS A 353 -54.32 -75.89 -34.41
C LYS A 353 -53.28 -75.32 -33.44
N ASP A 354 -53.79 -74.58 -32.48
CA ASP A 354 -53.19 -74.24 -31.18
C ASP A 354 -52.05 -73.20 -31.17
N GLY A 355 -52.40 -71.99 -30.74
CA GLY A 355 -51.42 -71.04 -30.19
C GLY A 355 -51.52 -69.58 -30.61
N ILE A 356 -52.70 -69.01 -30.87
CA ILE A 356 -52.83 -67.56 -31.14
C ILE A 356 -53.92 -66.94 -30.23
N SER A 357 -53.82 -67.20 -28.92
CA SER A 357 -54.59 -66.50 -27.87
C SER A 357 -53.76 -65.45 -27.12
N LYS A 358 -52.57 -65.08 -27.63
CA LYS A 358 -51.65 -64.13 -26.97
C LYS A 358 -51.22 -62.90 -27.79
N ILE A 359 -51.75 -62.68 -28.99
CA ILE A 359 -51.32 -61.55 -29.87
C ILE A 359 -52.40 -60.46 -30.03
N LEU A 360 -53.59 -60.64 -29.43
CA LEU A 360 -54.65 -59.63 -29.39
C LEU A 360 -54.92 -59.20 -27.95
N GLN A 361 -53.91 -58.61 -27.31
CA GLN A 361 -54.11 -57.67 -26.20
C GLN A 361 -53.60 -56.29 -26.65
N PRO A 362 -54.44 -55.24 -26.62
CA PRO A 362 -54.00 -53.87 -26.80
C PRO A 362 -53.41 -53.37 -25.48
N ASP A 363 -52.23 -53.85 -25.11
CA ASP A 363 -51.47 -53.29 -24.00
C ASP A 363 -50.53 -52.20 -24.51
N SER A 364 -50.85 -50.97 -24.11
CA SER A 364 -49.87 -49.96 -23.67
C SER A 364 -48.85 -49.50 -24.71
N ALA A 365 -49.21 -48.49 -25.50
CA ALA A 365 -48.24 -47.58 -26.13
C ALA A 365 -48.65 -46.11 -25.93
N GLU A 366 -49.00 -45.75 -24.70
CA GLU A 366 -48.85 -44.39 -24.16
C GLU A 366 -47.52 -44.32 -23.40
N ASN A 367 -46.39 -44.39 -24.10
CA ASN A 367 -45.07 -43.95 -23.65
C ASN A 367 -44.04 -44.32 -24.71
N GLU A 368 -43.79 -43.42 -25.66
CA GLU A 368 -42.47 -43.18 -26.29
C GLU A 368 -42.57 -42.07 -27.36
N LEU A 369 -43.29 -41.00 -27.01
CA LEU A 369 -43.20 -39.71 -27.70
C LEU A 369 -42.73 -38.68 -26.66
N ASN A 370 -41.59 -39.00 -26.03
CA ASN A 370 -40.93 -38.14 -25.06
C ASN A 370 -39.41 -38.28 -25.16
N ILE A 371 -38.87 -38.40 -26.38
CA ILE A 371 -37.43 -38.24 -26.65
C ILE A 371 -37.30 -37.54 -28.01
N LEU A 372 -37.44 -36.21 -27.99
CA LEU A 372 -36.96 -35.20 -28.96
C LEU A 372 -37.62 -33.82 -28.71
N SER A 373 -38.35 -33.68 -27.59
CA SER A 373 -38.52 -32.40 -26.90
C SER A 373 -37.27 -32.11 -26.08
N GLY A 374 -36.15 -31.85 -26.76
CA GLY A 374 -34.98 -31.21 -26.14
C GLY A 374 -35.31 -29.75 -25.83
N GLU A 375 -36.22 -29.54 -24.87
CA GLU A 375 -36.49 -28.26 -24.25
C GLU A 375 -35.28 -27.92 -23.37
N GLN A 376 -34.22 -27.39 -23.99
CA GLN A 376 -33.23 -26.65 -23.23
C GLN A 376 -33.92 -25.44 -22.63
N VAL A 377 -33.92 -25.47 -21.29
CA VAL A 377 -33.94 -24.36 -20.34
C VAL A 377 -33.29 -23.10 -20.95
N GLY A 378 -34.08 -22.34 -21.68
CA GLY A 378 -33.87 -20.93 -21.90
C GLY A 378 -34.37 -20.19 -20.68
N GLN A 379 -33.53 -20.10 -19.64
CA GLN A 379 -33.69 -19.07 -18.62
C GLN A 379 -33.87 -17.73 -19.33
N LYS A 380 -35.08 -17.18 -19.28
CA LYS A 380 -35.33 -15.74 -19.43
C LYS A 380 -34.65 -15.04 -18.25
N SER A 381 -33.33 -14.90 -18.30
CA SER A 381 -32.67 -13.78 -17.66
C SER A 381 -33.08 -12.53 -18.43
N LYS A 382 -34.03 -11.80 -17.86
CA LYS A 382 -34.29 -10.39 -18.20
C LYS A 382 -32.95 -9.70 -18.45
N PRO A 383 -32.78 -8.92 -19.53
CA PRO A 383 -31.80 -7.85 -19.46
C PRO A 383 -32.33 -6.88 -18.41
N ASN A 384 -31.78 -6.97 -17.20
CA ASN A 384 -31.74 -5.82 -16.32
C ASN A 384 -30.96 -4.76 -17.12
N LEU A 385 -31.71 -3.85 -17.74
CA LEU A 385 -31.26 -2.49 -17.97
C LEU A 385 -30.88 -1.93 -16.60
N MET A 386 -29.65 -2.21 -16.17
CA MET A 386 -28.91 -1.25 -15.37
C MET A 386 -28.57 -0.10 -16.31
N SER A 387 -29.54 0.80 -16.42
CA SER A 387 -29.30 2.22 -16.58
C SER A 387 -28.46 2.66 -15.37
N GLY A 388 -27.17 2.34 -15.41
CA GLY A 388 -26.15 3.05 -14.66
C GLY A 388 -25.94 4.37 -15.37
N ALA A 389 -26.85 5.32 -15.14
CA ALA A 389 -26.57 6.71 -15.39
C ALA A 389 -25.31 7.06 -14.60
N ASN A 390 -24.20 7.23 -15.33
CA ASN A 390 -23.09 8.00 -14.81
C ASN A 390 -23.66 9.38 -14.45
N PRO A 391 -23.58 9.83 -13.18
CA PRO A 391 -23.85 11.22 -12.90
C PRO A 391 -22.82 12.03 -13.68
N ALA A 392 -23.31 12.95 -14.50
CA ALA A 392 -22.48 14.00 -15.10
C ALA A 392 -21.62 14.63 -13.99
N PRO A 393 -20.39 15.06 -14.30
CA PRO A 393 -19.61 15.84 -13.36
C PRO A 393 -20.44 17.07 -12.98
N VAL A 394 -20.79 17.17 -11.70
CA VAL A 394 -21.30 18.40 -11.11
C VAL A 394 -20.19 19.43 -11.30
N VAL A 395 -20.40 20.31 -12.27
CA VAL A 395 -19.74 21.61 -12.33
C VAL A 395 -20.19 22.32 -11.06
N VAL A 396 -19.31 22.32 -10.06
CA VAL A 396 -19.39 23.28 -8.97
C VAL A 396 -19.03 24.62 -9.61
N GLU A 397 -20.05 25.35 -10.05
CA GLU A 397 -19.94 26.81 -10.17
C GLU A 397 -19.70 27.33 -8.76
N ASP A 398 -18.43 27.57 -8.43
CA ASP A 398 -18.04 28.36 -7.27
C ASP A 398 -18.41 29.82 -7.58
N GLY A 399 -19.68 30.13 -7.34
CA GLY A 399 -20.22 31.49 -7.32
C GLY A 399 -19.67 32.26 -6.13
N ARG A 400 -18.38 32.59 -6.13
CA ARG A 400 -17.84 33.68 -5.31
C ARG A 400 -18.07 35.00 -6.01
N LYS A 401 -19.12 35.70 -5.56
CA LYS A 401 -19.20 37.16 -5.64
C LYS A 401 -17.94 37.78 -5.05
N PRO A 402 -17.33 38.79 -5.69
CA PRO A 402 -16.42 39.69 -5.00
C PRO A 402 -17.25 40.68 -4.18
N SER A 403 -17.31 40.46 -2.87
CA SER A 403 -17.40 41.56 -1.91
C SER A 403 -15.97 41.97 -1.59
N ASP A 404 -15.58 43.17 -1.98
CA ASP A 404 -15.23 44.17 -0.96
C ASP A 404 -14.93 45.52 -1.61
N THR A 405 -15.84 46.43 -1.29
CA THR A 405 -15.71 47.87 -1.34
C THR A 405 -14.94 48.30 -0.10
N VAL A 406 -13.66 48.62 -0.21
CA VAL A 406 -12.91 49.53 0.69
C VAL A 406 -11.80 50.13 -0.19
N GLY A 407 -11.68 51.43 -0.45
CA GLY A 407 -12.09 52.58 0.33
C GLY A 407 -10.92 53.10 1.19
N GLY A 408 -9.88 53.65 0.56
CA GLY A 408 -8.79 54.40 1.22
C GLY A 408 -7.63 54.59 0.25
N ALA A 409 -7.51 55.71 -0.47
CA ALA A 409 -7.10 57.05 -0.03
C ALA A 409 -5.63 57.12 0.45
N GLU A 410 -4.91 58.10 -0.13
CA GLU A 410 -3.62 58.69 0.31
C GLU A 410 -2.34 57.86 0.06
N ASN A 411 -1.19 58.42 -0.31
CA ASN A 411 -0.82 59.80 -0.64
C ASN A 411 0.53 59.78 -1.40
N ASN A 412 0.76 60.87 -2.12
CA ASN A 412 2.05 61.29 -2.68
C ASN A 412 3.17 61.38 -1.62
N SER A 413 4.41 61.07 -2.00
CA SER A 413 5.60 61.96 -1.88
C SER A 413 6.84 61.19 -2.36
N LYS A 414 7.49 61.56 -3.47
CA LYS A 414 8.67 62.44 -3.49
C LYS A 414 9.63 62.21 -2.30
N LYS A 415 10.71 61.48 -2.52
CA LYS A 415 12.09 62.00 -2.62
C LYS A 415 13.05 60.90 -3.07
#